data_AF-A0A960AQS7-F1
#
_entry.id   AF-A0A960AQS7-F1
#
_cell.length_a   1.000
_cell.length_b   1.000
_cell.length_c   1.000
_cell.angle_alpha   90.00
_cell.angle_beta   90.00
_cell.angle_gamma   90.00
#
_symmetry.space_group_name_H-M   'P 1'
#
loop_
_entity.id
_entity.type
_entity.pdbx_description
1 polymer ?
#
loop_
_entity_poly.entity_id
_entity_poly.type
_entity_poly.pdbx_seq_one_letter_code
_entity_poly.pdbx_strand_id
1 'polypeptide(L)'
;ERIDKFGIPLRRVDVEVSKEANPRLADRAFEVELTTRANGSVIRAEAAASDKYAALDIAYGRLEQRLRRAADKTRYHRHGAESTRSPRAAGFDNLEVPSVEDEVEVDLDSDTVWEQGPLV
;
A
#
# COMPACT_ATOMS: atom_id res chain seq x y z
N GLU A 1 -10.12 -14.77 -1.18
CA GLU A 1 -9.68 -15.46 0.06
C GLU A 1 -10.53 -15.01 1.25
N ARG A 2 -10.57 -15.78 2.35
CA ARG A 2 -11.26 -15.38 3.59
C ARG A 2 -10.32 -14.61 4.51
N ILE A 3 -10.74 -13.43 4.95
CA ILE A 3 -10.01 -12.57 5.88
C ILE A 3 -9.95 -13.17 7.30
N ASP A 4 -10.78 -14.17 7.60
CA ASP A 4 -10.84 -14.86 8.90
C ASP A 4 -9.53 -15.56 9.32
N LYS A 5 -8.56 -15.70 8.41
CA LYS A 5 -7.30 -16.42 8.62
C LYS A 5 -6.37 -15.81 9.68
N PHE A 6 -6.56 -14.54 10.07
CA PHE A 6 -5.66 -13.84 11.00
C PHE A 6 -5.91 -14.13 12.49
N GLY A 7 -6.91 -14.95 12.84
CA GLY A 7 -7.21 -15.28 14.23
C GLY A 7 -7.77 -14.10 15.05
N ILE A 8 -8.16 -13.01 14.36
CA ILE A 8 -8.93 -11.90 14.94
C ILE A 8 -10.38 -12.07 14.49
N PRO A 9 -11.36 -12.05 15.40
CA PRO A 9 -12.76 -12.09 15.01
C PRO A 9 -13.13 -10.82 14.26
N LEU A 10 -13.49 -10.97 12.98
CA LEU A 10 -14.01 -9.91 12.13
C LEU A 10 -15.50 -10.10 11.97
N ARG A 11 -16.28 -9.03 12.18
CA ARG A 11 -17.75 -9.09 12.03
C ARG A 11 -18.22 -8.68 10.65
N ARG A 12 -17.64 -7.61 10.12
CA ARG A 12 -18.08 -6.95 8.88
C ARG A 12 -16.93 -6.13 8.31
N VAL A 13 -16.91 -6.04 6.98
CA VAL A 13 -16.09 -5.09 6.24
C VAL A 13 -17.06 -4.18 5.50
N ASP A 14 -16.93 -2.89 5.72
CA ASP A 14 -17.61 -1.86 4.95
C ASP A 14 -16.72 -1.49 3.76
N VAL A 15 -17.32 -1.46 2.58
CA VAL A 15 -16.65 -1.20 1.31
C VAL A 15 -17.31 0.01 0.69
N GLU A 16 -16.52 1.06 0.46
CA GLU A 16 -16.94 2.25 -0.26
C GLU A 16 -16.12 2.37 -1.54
N VAL A 17 -16.79 2.63 -2.65
CA VAL A 17 -16.17 2.80 -3.97
C VAL A 17 -16.60 4.15 -4.50
N SER A 18 -15.64 5.06 -4.66
CA SER A 18 -15.85 6.35 -5.31
C SER A 18 -15.26 6.33 -6.72
N LYS A 19 -15.91 7.07 -7.61
CA LYS A 19 -15.43 7.31 -8.97
C LYS A 19 -15.12 8.78 -9.13
N GLU A 20 -13.87 9.08 -9.45
CA GLU A 20 -13.43 10.42 -9.79
C GLU A 20 -13.94 10.79 -11.19
N ALA A 21 -14.50 12.01 -11.32
CA ALA A 21 -15.11 12.47 -12.56
C ALA A 21 -14.10 13.21 -13.46
N ASN A 22 -13.01 13.70 -12.89
CA ASN A 22 -11.99 14.47 -13.61
C ASN A 22 -11.09 13.56 -14.47
N PRO A 23 -11.10 13.71 -15.82
CA PRO A 23 -10.30 12.87 -16.72
C PRO A 23 -8.78 13.01 -16.53
N ARG A 24 -8.30 14.12 -15.95
CA ARG A 24 -6.86 14.33 -15.68
C ARG A 24 -6.32 13.40 -14.59
N LEU A 25 -7.22 12.71 -13.89
CA LEU A 25 -6.92 11.78 -12.80
C LEU A 25 -7.28 10.34 -13.19
N ALA A 26 -7.21 10.01 -14.48
CA ALA A 26 -7.59 8.70 -15.01
C ALA A 26 -6.87 7.54 -14.30
N ASP A 27 -5.60 7.72 -13.92
CA ASP A 27 -4.82 6.71 -13.20
C ASP A 27 -5.36 6.39 -11.79
N ARG A 28 -6.16 7.30 -11.22
CA ARG A 28 -6.85 7.15 -9.92
C ARG A 28 -8.36 7.29 -10.06
N ALA A 29 -8.91 6.91 -11.21
CA ALA A 29 -10.33 7.09 -11.53
C ALA A 29 -11.27 6.39 -10.54
N PHE A 30 -10.82 5.32 -9.89
CA PHE A 30 -11.56 4.62 -8.85
C PHE A 30 -10.76 4.62 -7.56
N GLU A 31 -11.42 4.99 -6.46
CA GLU A 31 -10.87 4.90 -5.12
C GLU A 31 -11.77 3.99 -4.28
N VAL A 32 -11.13 3.04 -3.61
CA VAL A 32 -11.80 2.03 -2.77
C VAL A 32 -11.33 2.19 -1.35
N GLU A 33 -12.27 2.38 -0.43
CA GLU A 33 -12.04 2.39 1.01
C GLU A 33 -12.63 1.11 1.63
N LEU A 34 -11.77 0.33 2.29
CA LEU A 34 -12.14 -0.83 3.09
C LEU A 34 -12.00 -0.49 4.56
N THR A 35 -13.09 -0.53 5.31
CA THR A 35 -13.08 -0.30 6.76
C THR A 35 -13.60 -1.53 7.50
N THR A 36 -12.88 -1.98 8.52
CA THR A 36 -13.32 -3.06 9.41
C THR A 36 -13.03 -2.75 10.86
N ARG A 37 -13.74 -3.44 11.76
CA ARG A 37 -13.53 -3.36 13.21
C ARG A 37 -12.99 -4.69 13.70
N ALA A 38 -11.83 -4.66 14.33
CA ALA A 38 -11.13 -5.84 14.85
C ALA A 38 -10.69 -5.56 16.30
N ASN A 39 -11.17 -6.38 17.25
CA ASN A 39 -10.77 -6.33 18.66
C ASN A 39 -10.80 -4.91 19.29
N GLY A 40 -11.84 -4.13 18.97
CA GLY A 40 -12.02 -2.75 19.44
C GLY A 40 -11.25 -1.67 18.67
N SER A 41 -10.39 -2.04 17.72
CA SER A 41 -9.70 -1.11 16.82
C SER A 41 -10.41 -1.00 15.47
N VAL A 42 -10.39 0.19 14.88
CA VAL A 42 -10.85 0.42 13.49
C VAL A 42 -9.64 0.32 12.58
N ILE A 43 -9.74 -0.51 11.54
CA ILE A 43 -8.71 -0.68 10.52
C ILE A 43 -9.33 -0.23 9.19
N ARG A 44 -8.74 0.82 8.62
CA ARG A 44 -9.08 1.33 7.29
C ARG A 44 -7.97 0.99 6.30
N ALA A 45 -8.30 0.71 5.06
CA ALA A 45 -7.35 0.59 3.96
C ALA A 45 -7.97 1.27 2.73
N GLU A 46 -7.16 2.07 2.05
CA GLU A 46 -7.59 2.94 0.95
C GLU A 46 -6.63 2.68 -0.19
N ALA A 47 -7.14 2.60 -1.41
CA ALA A 47 -6.34 2.49 -2.62
C ALA A 47 -7.09 3.10 -3.80
N ALA A 48 -6.34 3.66 -4.75
CA ALA A 48 -6.89 4.19 -5.98
C ALA A 48 -6.18 3.57 -7.18
N ALA A 49 -6.93 3.34 -8.26
CA ALA A 49 -6.43 2.80 -9.52
C ALA A 49 -7.32 3.24 -10.70
N SER A 50 -6.88 2.93 -11.92
CA SER A 50 -7.61 3.18 -13.16
C SER A 50 -8.81 2.24 -13.35
N ASP A 51 -8.80 1.06 -12.72
CA ASP A 51 -9.91 0.11 -12.66
C ASP A 51 -10.34 -0.20 -11.23
N LYS A 52 -11.64 -0.44 -11.03
CA LYS A 52 -12.25 -0.71 -9.73
C LYS A 52 -11.77 -2.02 -9.10
N TYR A 53 -11.50 -3.06 -9.90
CA TYR A 53 -11.04 -4.34 -9.36
C TYR A 53 -9.56 -4.26 -8.99
N ALA A 54 -8.76 -3.58 -9.82
CA ALA A 54 -7.36 -3.28 -9.49
C ALA A 54 -7.25 -2.48 -8.16
N ALA A 55 -8.07 -1.45 -7.98
CA ALA A 55 -8.12 -0.69 -6.72
C ALA A 55 -8.51 -1.58 -5.53
N LEU A 56 -9.48 -2.47 -5.71
CA LEU A 56 -9.94 -3.40 -4.67
C LEU A 56 -8.83 -4.38 -4.25
N ASP A 57 -8.10 -4.97 -5.19
CA ASP A 57 -7.05 -5.94 -4.90
C ASP A 57 -5.88 -5.28 -4.14
N ILE A 58 -5.51 -4.06 -4.55
CA ILE A 58 -4.50 -3.26 -3.85
C ILE A 58 -4.98 -2.91 -2.44
N ALA A 59 -6.23 -2.46 -2.29
CA ALA A 59 -6.81 -2.16 -0.98
C ALA A 59 -6.87 -3.41 -0.09
N TYR A 60 -7.22 -4.56 -0.65
CA TYR A 60 -7.27 -5.84 0.04
C TYR A 60 -5.88 -6.25 0.57
N GLY A 61 -4.84 -6.14 -0.26
CA GLY A 61 -3.46 -6.40 0.19
C GLY A 61 -3.01 -5.47 1.32
N ARG A 62 -3.38 -4.18 1.26
CA ARG A 62 -3.11 -3.21 2.34
C ARG A 62 -3.86 -3.58 3.62
N LEU A 63 -5.12 -4.00 3.51
CA LEU A 63 -5.94 -4.44 4.65
C LEU A 63 -5.34 -5.69 5.30
N GLU A 64 -4.89 -6.66 4.49
CA GLU A 64 -4.26 -7.90 4.94
C GLU A 64 -3.04 -7.63 5.81
N GLN A 65 -2.13 -6.76 5.34
CA GLN A 65 -0.94 -6.36 6.10
C GLN A 65 -1.31 -5.68 7.43
N ARG A 66 -2.33 -4.80 7.43
CA ARG A 66 -2.78 -4.13 8.66
C ARG A 66 -3.40 -5.12 9.65
N LEU A 67 -4.18 -6.09 9.18
CA LEU A 67 -4.76 -7.13 10.01
C LEU A 67 -3.70 -8.05 10.63
N ARG A 68 -2.69 -8.45 9.85
CA ARG A 68 -1.56 -9.22 10.38
C ARG A 68 -0.86 -8.48 11.52
N ARG A 69 -0.54 -7.19 11.33
CA ARG A 69 0.05 -6.35 12.39
C ARG A 69 -0.85 -6.24 13.64
N ALA A 70 -2.17 -6.14 13.44
CA ALA A 70 -3.12 -6.11 14.55
C ALA A 70 -3.21 -7.45 15.30
N ALA A 71 -3.08 -8.57 14.60
CA ALA A 71 -3.03 -9.91 15.19
C ALA A 71 -1.76 -10.07 16.03
N ASP A 72 -0.61 -9.68 15.48
CA ASP A 72 0.69 -9.75 16.16
C ASP A 72 0.70 -8.87 17.43
N LYS A 73 0.13 -7.66 17.36
CA LYS A 73 -0.05 -6.77 18.52
C LYS A 73 -0.90 -7.44 19.60
N THR A 74 -1.99 -8.10 19.21
CA THR A 74 -2.87 -8.80 20.16
C THR A 74 -2.17 -9.99 20.82
N ARG A 75 -1.37 -10.75 20.07
CA ARG A 75 -0.53 -11.84 20.59
C ARG A 75 0.48 -11.32 21.62
N TYR A 76 1.18 -10.23 21.31
CA TYR A 76 2.17 -9.64 22.21
C TYR A 76 1.53 -9.19 23.53
N HIS A 77 0.38 -8.50 23.50
CA HIS A 77 -0.30 -8.06 24.72
C HIS A 77 -0.83 -9.19 25.60
N ARG A 78 -1.15 -10.36 25.02
CA ARG A 78 -1.66 -11.52 25.77
C ARG A 78 -0.55 -12.31 26.49
N HIS A 79 0.65 -12.33 25.92
CA HIS A 79 1.80 -13.08 26.46
C HIS A 79 2.87 -12.17 27.10
N GLY A 80 2.64 -10.85 27.12
CA GLY A 80 3.61 -9.81 27.43
C GLY A 80 3.88 -9.49 28.91
N ALA A 81 3.54 -10.38 29.85
CA ALA A 81 4.16 -10.32 31.19
C ALA A 81 5.52 -11.05 31.22
N GLU A 82 5.86 -11.86 30.22
CA GLU A 82 7.09 -12.70 30.25
C GLU A 82 8.09 -12.38 29.12
N SER A 83 7.79 -11.46 28.19
CA SER A 83 8.68 -11.19 27.04
C SER A 83 9.16 -9.75 26.96
N THR A 84 9.91 -9.32 27.98
CA THR A 84 10.93 -8.27 27.85
C THR A 84 12.14 -8.82 27.08
N ARG A 85 12.00 -8.97 25.75
CA ARG A 85 13.15 -8.97 24.83
C ARG A 85 12.83 -8.07 23.64
N SER A 86 13.27 -6.84 23.80
CA SER A 86 13.43 -5.83 22.76
C SER A 86 14.25 -6.37 21.58
N PRO A 87 13.83 -6.18 20.32
CA PRO A 87 14.74 -6.11 19.19
C PRO A 87 14.98 -4.63 18.84
N ARG A 88 15.52 -3.87 19.78
CA ARG A 88 16.24 -2.62 19.50
C ARG A 88 17.71 -2.97 19.43
N ALA A 89 18.16 -3.44 18.25
CA ALA A 89 19.52 -3.37 17.69
C ALA A 89 19.84 -4.61 16.82
N ALA A 90 19.64 -4.48 15.51
CA ALA A 90 20.27 -5.18 14.38
C ALA A 90 19.24 -5.25 13.24
N GLY A 91 19.34 -4.60 12.09
CA GLY A 91 20.28 -3.64 11.55
C GLY A 91 19.58 -3.03 10.33
N PHE A 92 19.86 -1.77 10.04
CA PHE A 92 19.56 -1.21 8.73
C PHE A 92 20.60 -1.80 7.77
N ASP A 93 20.35 -2.97 7.18
CA ASP A 93 21.19 -3.55 6.12
C ASP A 93 20.36 -4.59 5.35
N ASN A 94 19.50 -4.09 4.47
CA ASN A 94 19.28 -4.58 3.11
C ASN A 94 18.02 -3.95 2.56
N LEU A 95 18.19 -2.75 2.01
CA LEU A 95 17.29 -2.24 0.99
C LEU A 95 17.71 -2.90 -0.33
N GLU A 96 17.43 -4.20 -0.47
CA GLU A 96 17.47 -4.81 -1.79
C GLU A 96 16.17 -4.42 -2.46
N VAL A 97 16.26 -3.31 -3.21
CA VAL A 97 15.24 -2.84 -4.11
C VAL A 97 15.13 -3.92 -5.20
N PRO A 98 14.03 -4.69 -5.32
CA PRO A 98 13.83 -5.44 -6.54
C PRO A 98 13.73 -4.41 -7.66
N SER A 99 14.69 -4.42 -8.59
CA SER A 99 14.64 -3.70 -9.84
C SER A 99 13.33 -4.03 -10.52
N VAL A 100 12.37 -3.11 -10.44
CA VAL A 100 11.25 -3.07 -11.38
C VAL A 100 11.81 -2.41 -12.63
N GLU A 101 12.30 -3.27 -13.52
CA GLU A 101 12.44 -2.96 -14.94
C GLU A 101 11.01 -2.83 -15.51
N ASP A 102 10.37 -1.70 -15.22
CA ASP A 102 9.31 -1.20 -16.09
C ASP A 102 9.98 -0.19 -17.01
N GLU A 103 10.41 -0.68 -18.18
CA GLU A 103 10.74 0.14 -19.33
C GLU A 103 9.50 0.99 -19.67
N VAL A 104 9.51 2.24 -19.22
CA VAL A 104 8.68 3.28 -19.82
C VAL A 104 9.61 4.07 -20.73
N GLU A 105 9.62 3.64 -21.99
CA GLU A 105 10.22 4.35 -23.12
C GLU A 105 9.57 5.74 -23.21
N VAL A 106 10.28 6.75 -22.71
CA VAL A 106 9.95 8.14 -22.99
C VAL A 106 10.69 8.52 -24.28
N ASP A 107 9.97 8.42 -25.40
CA ASP A 107 10.35 9.07 -26.65
C ASP A 107 10.44 10.59 -26.41
N LEU A 108 11.64 11.03 -26.07
CA LEU A 108 12.02 12.43 -26.09
C LEU A 108 12.76 12.65 -27.40
N ASP A 109 11.99 13.02 -28.44
CA ASP A 109 12.50 13.73 -29.61
C ASP A 109 13.22 15.00 -29.12
N SER A 110 14.51 14.87 -28.85
CA SER A 110 15.38 15.96 -28.47
C SER A 110 15.94 16.62 -29.74
N ASP A 111 15.09 17.35 -30.46
CA ASP A 111 15.55 18.34 -31.45
C ASP A 111 15.61 19.73 -30.81
N THR A 112 16.49 19.89 -29.84
CA THR A 112 16.95 21.24 -29.45
C THR A 112 18.47 21.21 -29.39
N VAL A 113 19.04 21.46 -30.56
CA VAL A 113 20.43 21.73 -30.84
C VAL A 113 20.84 23.00 -30.08
N TRP A 114 21.58 22.84 -28.98
CA TRP A 114 22.39 23.94 -28.45
C TRP A 114 23.72 23.93 -29.19
N GLU A 115 23.80 24.67 -30.30
CA GLU A 115 25.06 24.94 -30.97
C GLU A 115 26.04 25.60 -29.98
N GLN A 116 27.11 24.89 -29.63
CA GLN A 116 28.34 25.56 -29.24
C GLN A 116 28.99 26.13 -30.50
N GLY A 117 29.17 27.45 -30.55
CA GLY A 117 29.93 28.14 -31.59
C GLY A 117 30.36 29.56 -31.15
N PRO A 118 31.46 30.13 -31.69
CA PRO A 118 32.52 30.71 -30.87
C PRO A 118 32.65 32.26 -30.88
N LEU A 119 33.49 32.75 -29.96
CA LEU A 119 34.35 33.97 -29.97
C LEU A 119 33.98 35.15 -30.89
N VAL A 120 33.64 36.30 -30.28
CA VAL A 120 34.20 37.65 -30.57
C VAL A 120 34.29 38.44 -29.27
#